data_AF-A0A0S8F9F1-F1
#
_entry.id   AF-A0A0S8F9F1-F1
#
_cell.length_a   1.000
_cell.length_b   1.000
_cell.length_c   1.000
_cell.angle_alpha   90.00
_cell.angle_beta   90.00
_cell.angle_gamma   90.00
#
_symmetry.space_group_name_H-M   'P 1'
#
loop_
_entity.id
_entity.type
_entity.pdbx_description
1 polymer ?
#
loop_
_entity_poly.entity_id
_entity_poly.type
_entity_poly.pdbx_seq_one_letter_code
_entity_poly.pdbx_strand_id
1 'polypeptide(L)'
;MTARGLRTASIVLVSLAVGFLLAGGTLAPKAHGQSEGLTRGIICVMGQAVNQYAPIVLVDVPDQTVLVYEYSYQNDDIELTAARTFRWDKLLTELNNTGVKVEEVMRAVSEVR
;
A
#
# COMPACT_ATOMS: atom_id res chain seq x y z
N MET A 1 39.54 -28.80 -28.01
CA MET A 1 38.98 -28.32 -26.72
C MET A 1 38.48 -29.52 -25.93
N THR A 2 38.99 -29.76 -24.72
CA THR A 2 38.61 -30.91 -23.89
C THR A 2 37.20 -30.76 -23.33
N ALA A 3 36.42 -31.84 -23.25
CA ALA A 3 35.02 -31.85 -22.77
C ALA A 3 34.79 -31.18 -21.41
N ARG A 4 35.83 -31.10 -20.55
CA ARG A 4 35.79 -30.36 -19.28
C ARG A 4 35.67 -28.83 -19.47
N GLY A 5 36.37 -28.26 -20.44
CA GLY A 5 36.33 -26.82 -20.72
C GLY A 5 34.98 -26.36 -21.27
N LEU A 6 34.32 -27.21 -22.07
CA LEU A 6 32.98 -26.92 -22.60
C LEU A 6 31.92 -26.91 -21.50
N ARG A 7 32.05 -27.80 -20.49
CA ARG A 7 31.16 -27.85 -19.31
C ARG A 7 31.34 -26.63 -18.41
N THR A 8 32.58 -26.22 -18.15
CA THR A 8 32.83 -25.01 -17.34
C THR A 8 32.33 -23.76 -18.04
N ALA A 9 32.55 -23.63 -19.35
CA ALA A 9 32.04 -22.50 -20.14
C ALA A 9 30.51 -22.41 -20.11
N SER A 10 29.82 -23.54 -20.23
CA SER A 10 28.35 -23.58 -20.19
C SER A 10 27.78 -23.22 -18.82
N ILE A 11 28.41 -23.65 -17.72
CA ILE A 11 27.99 -23.27 -16.37
C ILE A 11 28.12 -21.76 -16.15
N VAL A 12 29.23 -21.16 -16.58
CA VAL A 12 29.46 -19.70 -16.45
C VAL A 12 28.43 -18.91 -17.26
N LEU A 13 28.09 -19.39 -18.46
CA LEU A 13 27.13 -18.73 -19.33
C LEU A 13 25.69 -18.79 -18.77
N VAL A 14 25.30 -19.93 -18.21
CA VAL A 14 23.98 -20.09 -17.56
C VAL A 14 23.87 -19.23 -16.32
N SER A 15 24.92 -19.17 -15.48
CA SER A 15 24.90 -18.35 -14.27
C SER A 15 24.86 -16.85 -14.57
N LEU A 16 25.57 -16.38 -15.61
CA LEU A 16 25.44 -15.00 -16.11
C LEU A 16 24.04 -14.70 -16.64
N ALA A 17 23.43 -15.63 -17.40
CA ALA A 17 22.09 -15.45 -17.94
C ALA A 17 21.03 -15.38 -16.82
N VAL A 18 21.13 -16.23 -15.80
CA VAL A 18 20.24 -16.19 -14.62
C VAL A 18 20.44 -14.90 -13.83
N GLY A 19 21.68 -14.47 -13.60
CA GLY A 19 21.97 -13.20 -12.95
C GLY A 19 21.41 -12.00 -13.70
N PHE A 20 21.52 -11.99 -15.03
CA PHE A 20 20.95 -10.94 -15.88
C PHE A 20 19.43 -10.93 -15.85
N LEU A 21 18.77 -12.09 -15.89
CA LEU A 21 17.30 -12.20 -15.78
C LEU A 21 16.77 -11.77 -14.40
N LEU A 22 17.50 -12.09 -13.33
CA LEU A 22 17.16 -11.66 -11.98
C LEU A 22 17.35 -10.14 -11.80
N ALA A 23 18.44 -9.57 -12.33
CA ALA A 23 18.69 -8.12 -12.28
C ALA A 23 17.73 -7.32 -13.17
N GLY A 24 17.30 -7.89 -14.30
CA GLY A 24 16.35 -7.29 -15.23
C GLY A 24 14.90 -7.26 -14.74
N GLY A 25 14.60 -7.86 -13.58
CA GLY A 25 13.29 -7.77 -12.95
C GLY A 25 12.15 -8.45 -13.72
N THR A 26 12.45 -9.34 -14.67
CA THR A 26 11.43 -10.03 -15.49
C THR A 26 10.85 -11.27 -14.81
N LEU A 27 11.53 -11.80 -13.78
CA LEU A 27 11.10 -12.98 -13.01
C LEU A 27 10.73 -12.66 -11.55
N ALA A 28 11.06 -11.47 -11.07
CA ALA A 28 10.57 -10.99 -9.79
C ALA A 28 9.29 -10.19 -10.08
N PRO A 29 8.10 -10.62 -9.64
CA PRO A 29 6.94 -9.74 -9.67
C PRO A 29 7.35 -8.47 -8.92
N LYS A 30 7.32 -7.33 -9.61
CA LYS A 30 7.42 -6.04 -8.94
C LYS A 30 6.38 -6.07 -7.83
N ALA A 31 6.79 -5.83 -6.60
CA ALA A 31 5.84 -5.61 -5.52
C ALA A 31 4.89 -4.51 -6.00
N HIS A 32 3.64 -4.86 -6.27
CA HIS A 32 2.59 -3.91 -6.61
C HIS A 32 2.24 -3.14 -5.33
N GLY A 33 3.08 -2.20 -4.96
CA GLY A 33 2.87 -1.29 -3.85
C GLY A 33 3.33 0.08 -4.30
N GLN A 34 2.43 1.06 -4.25
CA GLN A 34 2.57 2.41 -4.82
C GLN A 34 2.50 2.44 -6.35
N SER A 35 1.27 2.55 -6.88
CA SER A 35 1.13 3.33 -8.11
C SER A 35 1.45 4.78 -7.75
N GLU A 36 2.44 5.35 -8.44
CA GLU A 36 2.75 6.78 -8.41
C GLU A 36 1.59 7.55 -9.05
N GLY A 37 0.54 7.82 -8.27
CA GLY A 37 -0.32 8.95 -8.53
C GLY A 37 0.47 10.22 -8.22
N LEU A 38 0.51 11.16 -9.16
CA LEU A 38 1.25 12.44 -9.15
C LEU A 38 1.05 13.36 -7.93
N THR A 39 0.30 12.96 -6.90
CA THR A 39 0.03 13.76 -5.72
C THR A 39 1.08 13.49 -4.64
N ARG A 40 2.02 14.43 -4.49
CA ARG A 40 3.03 14.40 -3.43
C ARG A 40 2.34 14.27 -2.07
N GLY A 41 2.74 13.27 -1.28
CA GLY A 41 2.28 13.11 0.10
C GLY A 41 1.06 12.20 0.28
N ILE A 42 0.49 11.64 -0.79
CA ILE A 42 -0.55 10.61 -0.68
C ILE A 42 0.06 9.23 -0.84
N ILE A 43 -0.17 8.35 0.13
CA ILE A 43 0.21 6.94 0.08
C ILE A 43 -1.06 6.14 -0.23
N CYS A 44 -1.06 5.41 -1.34
CA CYS A 44 -2.13 4.49 -1.69
C CYS A 44 -1.75 3.05 -1.31
N VAL A 45 -2.61 2.39 -0.54
CA VAL A 45 -2.46 1.00 -0.12
C VAL A 45 -3.71 0.23 -0.51
N MET A 46 -3.57 -0.76 -1.39
CA MET A 46 -4.66 -1.69 -1.69
C MET A 46 -4.58 -2.88 -0.72
N GLY A 47 -5.68 -3.15 -0.02
CA GLY A 47 -5.81 -4.35 0.79
C GLY A 47 -6.14 -5.57 -0.06
N GLN A 48 -6.17 -6.75 0.59
CA GLN A 48 -6.55 -7.97 -0.10
C GLN A 48 -8.03 -7.98 -0.45
N ALA A 49 -8.36 -8.50 -1.63
CA ALA A 49 -9.74 -8.66 -2.05
C ALA A 49 -10.43 -9.74 -1.19
N VAL A 50 -11.58 -9.41 -0.61
CA VAL A 50 -12.43 -10.32 0.18
C VAL A 50 -13.87 -10.14 -0.27
N ASN A 51 -14.59 -11.24 -0.51
CA ASN A 51 -16.01 -11.23 -0.87
C ASN A 51 -16.40 -10.29 -2.04
N GLN A 52 -15.56 -10.19 -3.08
CA GLN A 52 -15.76 -9.29 -4.23
C GLN A 52 -15.61 -7.78 -3.92
N TYR A 53 -14.96 -7.45 -2.81
CA TYR A 53 -14.55 -6.08 -2.49
C TYR A 53 -13.03 -6.01 -2.28
N ALA A 54 -12.39 -4.93 -2.71
CA ALA A 54 -11.02 -4.59 -2.35
C ALA A 54 -10.96 -3.21 -1.68
N PRO A 55 -10.47 -3.10 -0.44
CA PRO A 55 -10.30 -1.80 0.18
C PRO A 55 -9.10 -1.07 -0.45
N ILE A 56 -9.31 0.20 -0.79
CA ILE A 56 -8.29 1.13 -1.27
C ILE A 56 -8.12 2.20 -0.18
N VAL A 57 -7.00 2.16 0.53
CA VAL A 57 -6.68 3.13 1.59
C VAL A 57 -5.79 4.22 1.01
N LEU A 58 -6.24 5.47 1.09
CA LEU A 58 -5.43 6.65 0.78
C LEU A 58 -5.05 7.35 2.08
N VAL A 59 -3.75 7.53 2.29
CA VAL A 59 -3.20 8.26 3.45
C VAL A 59 -2.59 9.56 2.95
N ASP A 60 -3.23 10.67 3.27
CA ASP A 60 -2.71 12.01 3.04
C ASP A 60 -1.82 12.41 4.23
N VAL A 61 -0.50 12.43 3.98
CA VAL A 61 0.49 12.75 5.01
C VAL A 61 0.54 14.25 5.33
N PRO A 62 0.55 15.19 4.36
CA PRO A 62 0.44 16.62 4.63
C PRO A 62 -0.78 17.00 5.46
N ASP A 63 -1.96 16.55 5.06
CA ASP A 63 -3.23 16.90 5.71
C ASP A 63 -3.58 15.95 6.86
N GLN A 64 -2.68 15.01 7.17
CA GLN A 64 -2.81 14.05 8.27
C GLN A 64 -4.18 13.37 8.27
N THR A 65 -4.61 12.90 7.11
CA THR A 65 -5.96 12.37 6.89
C THR A 65 -5.89 10.99 6.25
N VAL A 66 -6.74 10.08 6.71
CA VAL A 66 -6.93 8.74 6.15
C VAL A 66 -8.30 8.68 5.51
N LEU A 67 -8.31 8.24 4.27
CA LEU A 67 -9.51 7.97 3.49
C LEU A 67 -9.49 6.49 3.14
N VAL A 68 -10.58 5.80 3.41
CA VAL A 68 -10.78 4.40 3.04
C VAL A 68 -11.89 4.36 2.02
N TYR A 69 -11.56 3.85 0.85
CA TYR A 69 -12.48 3.53 -0.20
C TYR A 69 -12.64 2.01 -0.26
N GLU A 70 -13.81 1.55 -0.70
CA GLU A 70 -14.01 0.16 -1.10
C GLU A 70 -14.34 0.13 -2.59
N TYR A 71 -13.64 -0.75 -3.31
CA TYR A 71 -13.93 -1.04 -4.71
C TYR A 71 -14.74 -2.33 -4.79
N SER A 72 -15.93 -2.28 -5.39
CA SER A 72 -16.76 -3.45 -5.66
C SER A 72 -16.40 -4.04 -7.02
N TYR A 73 -15.92 -5.28 -7.03
CA TYR A 73 -15.75 -6.04 -8.28
C TYR A 73 -17.09 -6.46 -8.91
N GLN A 74 -18.19 -6.40 -8.15
CA GLN A 74 -19.52 -6.77 -8.63
C GLN A 74 -20.16 -5.63 -9.42
N ASN A 75 -20.04 -4.41 -8.91
CA ASN A 75 -20.72 -3.24 -9.44
C ASN A 75 -19.79 -2.32 -10.26
N ASP A 76 -18.48 -2.60 -10.23
CA ASP A 76 -17.44 -1.79 -10.87
C ASP A 76 -17.47 -0.32 -10.39
N ASP A 77 -17.69 -0.12 -9.09
CA ASP A 77 -17.77 1.18 -8.45
C ASP A 77 -16.81 1.31 -7.26
N ILE A 78 -16.51 2.57 -6.92
CA ILE A 78 -15.69 2.95 -5.77
C ILE A 78 -16.56 3.78 -4.83
N GLU A 79 -16.60 3.40 -3.56
CA GLU A 79 -17.33 4.12 -2.52
C GLU A 79 -16.40 4.57 -1.40
N LEU A 80 -16.57 5.79 -0.89
CA LEU A 80 -15.87 6.26 0.31
C LEU A 80 -16.56 5.71 1.55
N THR A 81 -15.92 4.79 2.27
CA THR A 81 -16.51 4.13 3.44
C THR A 81 -16.11 4.80 4.75
N ALA A 82 -14.90 5.36 4.82
CA ALA A 82 -14.45 6.07 6.01
C ALA A 82 -13.49 7.22 5.66
N ALA A 83 -13.60 8.31 6.42
CA ALA A 83 -12.65 9.42 6.38
C ALA A 83 -12.37 9.87 7.82
N ARG A 84 -11.10 9.98 8.20
CA ARG A 84 -10.73 10.54 9.51
C ARG A 84 -9.36 11.21 9.47
N THR A 85 -9.18 12.23 10.31
CA THR A 85 -7.88 12.87 10.55
C THR A 85 -7.07 12.12 11.62
N PHE A 86 -5.75 12.28 11.63
CA PHE A 86 -4.86 11.77 12.70
C PHE A 86 -4.98 12.54 14.02
N ARG A 87 -5.87 13.55 14.10
CA ARG A 87 -6.10 14.31 15.34
C ARG A 87 -6.36 13.39 16.52
N TRP A 88 -7.13 12.32 16.30
CA TRP A 88 -7.50 11.35 17.33
C TRP A 88 -6.46 10.23 17.50
N ASP A 89 -5.70 9.92 16.44
CA ASP A 89 -4.63 8.93 16.49
C ASP A 89 -3.48 9.34 17.41
N LYS A 90 -3.15 10.63 17.42
CA LYS A 90 -2.15 11.19 18.35
C LYS A 90 -2.57 11.09 19.82
N LEU A 91 -3.87 11.00 20.09
CA LEU A 91 -4.43 10.87 21.43
C LEU A 91 -4.51 9.41 21.90
N LEU A 92 -4.29 8.41 21.03
CA LEU A 92 -4.39 7.00 21.39
C LEU A 92 -3.41 6.58 22.49
N THR A 93 -2.24 7.20 22.55
CA THR A 93 -1.26 7.03 23.64
C THR A 93 -1.82 7.51 24.99
N GLU A 94 -2.65 8.54 25.00
CA GLU A 94 -3.29 9.06 26.21
C GLU A 94 -4.57 8.28 26.57
N LEU A 95 -5.26 7.78 25.54
CA LEU A 95 -6.53 7.05 25.66
C LEU A 95 -6.34 5.54 25.86
N ASN A 96 -5.10 5.07 25.98
CA ASN A 96 -4.75 3.67 26.24
C ASN A 96 -5.54 2.67 25.36
N ASN A 97 -5.65 2.97 24.06
CA ASN A 97 -6.39 2.20 23.06
C ASN A 97 -7.93 2.13 23.22
N THR A 98 -8.55 2.89 24.13
CA THR A 98 -10.03 2.93 24.25
C THR A 98 -10.73 3.82 23.22
N GLY A 99 -9.97 4.52 22.37
CA GLY A 99 -10.51 5.44 21.38
C GLY A 99 -11.11 6.71 22.01
N VAL A 100 -11.50 7.66 21.16
CA VAL A 100 -12.10 8.94 21.59
C VAL A 100 -13.61 8.77 21.70
N LYS A 101 -14.22 9.34 22.74
CA LYS A 101 -15.69 9.30 22.91
C LYS A 101 -16.39 10.19 21.88
N VAL A 102 -17.59 9.78 21.46
CA VAL A 102 -18.38 10.51 20.46
C VAL A 102 -18.66 11.96 20.89
N GLU A 103 -18.91 12.20 22.18
CA GLU A 103 -19.18 13.54 22.69
C GLU A 103 -17.97 14.47 22.53
N GLU A 104 -16.76 13.94 22.67
CA GLU A 104 -15.52 14.70 22.51
C GLU A 104 -15.26 15.05 21.04
N VAL A 105 -15.57 14.13 20.13
CA VAL A 105 -15.52 14.39 18.69
C VAL A 105 -16.51 15.48 18.31
N MET A 106 -17.76 15.40 18.78
CA MET A 106 -18.79 16.39 18.48
C MET A 106 -18.42 17.79 18.96
N ARG A 107 -17.89 17.90 20.19
CA ARG A 107 -17.39 19.16 20.74
C ARG A 107 -16.26 19.73 19.87
N ALA A 108 -15.27 18.90 19.55
CA ALA A 108 -14.13 19.30 18.74
C ALA A 108 -14.48 19.75 17.32
N VAL A 109 -15.57 19.23 16.74
CA VAL A 109 -16.10 19.67 15.43
C VAL A 109 -16.87 20.98 15.56
N SER A 110 -17.61 21.18 16.65
CA SER A 110 -18.38 22.40 16.89
C SER A 110 -17.50 23.65 17.07
N GLU A 111 -16.28 23.49 17.58
CA GLU A 111 -15.32 24.58 17.80
C GLU A 111 -14.64 25.09 16.52
N VAL A 112 -14.70 24.31 15.43
CA VAL A 112 -14.06 24.64 14.13
C VAL A 112 -15.01 25.41 13.21
N ARG A 113 -16.27 25.59 13.62
CA ARG A 113 -17.34 26.22 12.82
C ARG A 113 -17.64 27.64 13.29
#